data_AF-A0A3D5HXS1-F1
#
_entry.id   AF-A0A3D5HXS1-F1
#
_cell.length_a   1.000
_cell.length_b   1.000
_cell.length_c   1.000
_cell.angle_alpha   90.00
_cell.angle_beta   90.00
_cell.angle_gamma   90.00
#
_symmetry.space_group_name_H-M   'P 1'
#
loop_
_entity.id
_entity.type
_entity.pdbx_description
1 polymer ?
#
loop_
_entity_poly.entity_id
_entity_poly.type
_entity_poly.pdbx_seq_one_letter_code
_entity_poly.pdbx_strand_id
1 'polypeptide(L)'
;MVGQRKLAGVLSSVTWRGGQPRLLRFGIGLNGRHPIAPPGITLEQWLNGRCPRFDQLLLIGLGAIERLAREAGNWDTEPCL
;
A
#
# COMPACT_ATOMS: atom_id res chain seq x y z
N MET A 1 -0.01 -7.80 6.02
CA MET A 1 -0.18 -8.35 7.39
C MET A 1 1.18 -8.78 7.92
N VAL A 2 1.38 -8.80 9.24
CA VAL A 2 2.52 -9.48 9.88
C VAL A 2 1.93 -10.45 10.91
N GLY A 3 1.95 -11.75 10.62
CA GLY A 3 1.08 -12.70 11.31
C GLY A 3 -0.39 -12.27 11.22
N GLN A 4 -1.11 -12.29 12.34
CA GLN A 4 -2.52 -11.84 12.44
C GLN A 4 -2.67 -10.33 12.72
N ARG A 5 -1.58 -9.55 12.67
CA ARG A 5 -1.59 -8.12 13.01
C ARG A 5 -1.56 -7.25 11.76
N LYS A 6 -2.39 -6.21 11.74
CA LYS A 6 -2.49 -5.28 10.61
C LYS A 6 -1.36 -4.27 10.64
N LEU A 7 -0.47 -4.33 9.64
CA LEU A 7 0.65 -3.39 9.46
C LEU A 7 0.31 -2.25 8.50
N ALA A 8 -0.46 -2.55 7.46
CA ALA A 8 -0.76 -1.64 6.38
C ALA A 8 -2.18 -1.87 5.87
N GLY A 9 -2.71 -0.89 5.15
CA GLY A 9 -3.95 -1.00 4.40
C GLY A 9 -3.82 -0.33 3.04
N VAL A 10 -4.59 -0.83 2.09
CA VAL A 10 -4.79 -0.18 0.80
C VAL A 10 -6.27 0.19 0.72
N LEU A 11 -6.54 1.43 0.35
CA LEU A 11 -7.89 1.93 0.10
C LEU A 11 -7.99 2.31 -1.37
N SER A 12 -8.85 1.62 -2.10
CA SER A 12 -9.16 1.97 -3.49
C SER A 12 -10.42 2.82 -3.58
N SER A 13 -10.41 3.82 -4.46
CA SER A 13 -11.63 4.54 -4.86
C SER A 13 -11.62 4.80 -6.36
N VAL A 14 -12.80 4.80 -6.97
CA VAL A 14 -12.97 5.02 -8.39
C VAL A 14 -13.88 6.22 -8.63
N THR A 15 -13.50 7.08 -9.56
CA THR A 15 -14.31 8.19 -10.05
C THR A 15 -14.91 7.81 -11.39
N TRP A 16 -16.25 7.79 -11.46
CA TRP A 16 -17.02 7.42 -12.64
C TRP A 16 -17.53 8.66 -13.38
N ARG A 17 -17.60 8.62 -14.72
CA ARG A 17 -18.29 9.63 -15.53
C ARG A 17 -18.93 8.98 -16.75
N GLY A 18 -20.27 9.03 -16.82
CA GLY A 18 -21.04 8.42 -17.90
C GLY A 18 -20.92 6.89 -17.94
N GLY A 19 -20.95 6.23 -16.78
CA GLY A 19 -20.80 4.76 -16.68
C GLY A 19 -19.37 4.23 -16.88
N GLN A 20 -18.41 5.11 -17.19
CA GLN A 20 -17.01 4.73 -17.43
C GLN A 20 -16.10 5.16 -16.27
N PRO A 21 -15.16 4.31 -15.83
CA PRO A 21 -14.17 4.69 -14.84
C PRO A 21 -13.20 5.71 -15.46
N ARG A 22 -12.99 6.85 -14.80
CA ARG A 22 -12.07 7.91 -15.26
C ARG A 22 -10.79 7.97 -14.46
N LEU A 23 -10.86 7.60 -13.19
CA LEU A 23 -9.73 7.63 -12.30
C LEU A 23 -9.89 6.55 -11.23
N LEU A 24 -8.87 5.71 -11.09
CA LEU A 24 -8.72 4.79 -9.98
C LEU A 24 -7.63 5.34 -9.05
N ARG A 25 -7.95 5.55 -7.78
CA ARG A 25 -7.04 6.04 -6.75
C ARG A 25 -6.78 4.94 -5.75
N PHE A 26 -5.52 4.76 -5.38
CA PHE A 26 -5.10 3.90 -4.31
C PHE A 26 -4.42 4.73 -3.22
N GLY A 27 -5.00 4.76 -2.02
CA GLY A 27 -4.35 5.25 -0.82
C GLY A 27 -3.66 4.10 -0.12
N ILE A 28 -2.36 4.23 0.15
CA ILE A 28 -1.58 3.23 0.89
C ILE A 28 -1.27 3.82 2.27
N GLY A 29 -1.76 3.16 3.32
CA GLY A 29 -1.46 3.49 4.71
C GLY A 29 -0.51 2.47 5.31
N LEU A 30 0.59 2.92 5.90
CA LEU A 30 1.57 2.07 6.57
C LEU A 30 1.76 2.53 8.02
N ASN A 31 1.61 1.62 8.96
CA ASN A 31 1.83 1.92 10.38
C ASN A 31 3.33 2.06 10.65
N GLY A 32 3.85 3.29 10.67
CA GLY A 32 5.27 3.58 10.90
C GLY A 32 5.69 3.48 12.36
N ARG A 33 5.65 4.61 13.08
CA ARG A 33 5.98 4.73 14.52
C ARG A 33 4.81 5.20 15.39
N HIS A 34 3.74 5.72 14.77
CA HIS A 34 2.61 6.24 15.51
C HIS A 34 1.91 5.11 16.30
N PRO A 35 1.42 5.35 17.53
CA PRO A 35 0.63 4.37 18.26
C PRO A 35 -0.59 3.91 17.45
N ILE A 36 -0.86 2.61 17.44
CA ILE A 36 -1.99 2.00 16.75
C ILE A 36 -2.73 1.07 17.72
N ALA A 37 -4.06 1.11 17.70
CA ALA A 37 -4.88 0.23 18.52
C ALA A 37 -4.71 -1.25 18.11
N PRO A 38 -4.79 -2.20 19.05
CA PRO A 38 -4.87 -3.62 18.72
C PRO A 38 -6.04 -3.91 17.75
N PRO A 39 -5.89 -4.87 16.82
CA PRO A 39 -4.76 -5.80 16.64
C PRO A 39 -3.64 -5.25 15.73
N GLY A 40 -3.52 -3.93 15.56
CA GLY A 40 -2.49 -3.33 14.72
C GLY A 40 -1.06 -3.59 15.21
N ILE A 41 -0.11 -3.53 14.28
CA ILE A 41 1.33 -3.53 14.54
C ILE A 41 1.98 -2.38 13.77
N THR A 42 2.99 -1.76 14.36
CA THR A 42 3.80 -0.74 13.69
C THR A 42 5.10 -1.36 13.14
N LEU A 43 5.69 -0.74 12.11
CA LEU A 43 7.01 -1.13 11.59
C LEU A 43 8.06 -1.10 12.69
N GLU A 44 7.98 -0.12 13.59
CA GLU A 44 8.89 0.00 14.72
C GLU A 44 8.83 -1.22 15.65
N GLN A 45 7.62 -1.67 16.00
CA GLN A 45 7.42 -2.87 16.81
C GLN A 45 7.94 -4.12 16.09
N TRP A 46 7.68 -4.24 14.79
CA TRP A 46 8.08 -5.41 14.02
C TRP A 46 9.59 -5.49 13.79
N LEU A 47 10.24 -4.34 13.56
CA LEU A 47 11.68 -4.25 13.25
C LEU A 47 12.57 -4.02 14.47
N ASN A 48 11.99 -4.12 15.67
CA ASN A 48 12.65 -3.90 16.95
C ASN A 48 13.34 -2.53 17.05
N GLY A 49 12.57 -1.45 16.84
CA GLY A 49 13.04 -0.06 16.91
C GLY A 49 13.64 0.50 15.61
N ARG A 50 13.94 -0.34 14.62
CA ARG A 50 14.64 0.07 13.38
C ARG A 50 13.72 0.57 12.27
N CYS A 51 12.62 1.25 12.61
CA CYS A 51 11.75 1.82 11.58
C CYS A 51 12.50 2.90 10.79
N PRO A 52 12.54 2.86 9.44
CA PRO A 52 13.11 3.95 8.65
C PRO A 52 12.34 5.25 8.85
N ARG A 53 12.96 6.38 8.48
CA ARG A 53 12.28 7.67 8.48
C ARG A 53 11.22 7.73 7.37
N PHE A 54 10.29 8.67 7.49
CA PHE A 54 9.17 8.81 6.54
C PHE A 54 9.64 9.07 5.10
N ASP A 55 10.64 9.93 4.91
CA ASP A 55 11.25 10.23 3.61
C ASP A 55 11.83 8.96 2.96
N GLN A 56 12.52 8.14 3.74
CA GLN A 56 13.06 6.86 3.27
C GLN A 56 11.95 5.86 2.91
N LEU A 57 10.91 5.76 3.75
CA LEU A 57 9.76 4.90 3.49
C LEU A 57 9.01 5.32 2.21
N LEU A 58 8.87 6.63 1.97
CA LEU A 58 8.25 7.16 0.75
C LEU A 58 9.04 6.74 -0.49
N LEU A 59 10.36 6.91 -0.49
CA LEU A 59 11.21 6.52 -1.62
C LEU A 59 11.18 5.01 -1.87
N ILE A 60 11.25 4.20 -0.80
CA ILE A 60 11.14 2.74 -0.90
C ILE A 60 9.77 2.35 -1.49
N GLY A 61 8.70 2.99 -1.02
CA GLY A 61 7.34 2.75 -1.49
C GLY A 61 7.14 3.12 -2.95
N LEU A 62 7.60 4.30 -3.37
CA LEU A 62 7.53 4.72 -4.77
C LEU A 62 8.33 3.79 -5.69
N GLY A 63 9.54 3.40 -5.28
CA GLY A 63 10.34 2.44 -6.03
C GLY A 63 9.69 1.05 -6.10
N ALA A 64 8.98 0.62 -5.07
CA ALA A 64 8.21 -0.63 -5.10
C ALA A 64 7.02 -0.55 -6.05
N ILE A 65 6.29 0.56 -6.06
CA ILE A 65 5.18 0.80 -6.99
C ILE A 65 5.68 0.86 -8.44
N GLU A 66 6.80 1.53 -8.68
CA GLU A 66 7.40 1.61 -10.02
C GLU A 66 7.81 0.23 -10.54
N ARG A 67 8.44 -0.61 -9.71
CA ARG A 67 8.76 -1.99 -10.08
C ARG A 67 7.51 -2.80 -10.40
N LEU A 68 6.49 -2.71 -9.55
CA LEU A 68 5.21 -3.38 -9.79
C LEU A 68 4.57 -2.93 -11.12
N ALA A 69 4.61 -1.63 -11.42
CA ALA A 69 4.06 -1.10 -12.67
C ALA A 69 4.83 -1.61 -13.91
N ARG A 70 6.16 -1.78 -13.82
CA ARG A 70 6.97 -2.37 -14.88
C ARG A 70 6.64 -3.85 -15.11
N GLU A 71 6.38 -4.59 -14.03
CA GLU A 71 6.01 -6.01 -14.09
C GLU A 71 4.57 -6.23 -14.57
N ALA A 72 3.65 -5.32 -14.21
CA ALA A 72 2.23 -5.41 -14.58
C ALA A 72 1.97 -5.37 -16.09
N GLY A 73 2.90 -4.83 -16.89
CA GLY A 73 2.83 -4.89 -18.35
C GLY A 73 2.90 -6.32 -18.91
N ASN A 74 3.32 -7.29 -18.10
CA ASN A 74 3.37 -8.72 -18.43
C ASN A 74 2.24 -9.52 -17.77
N TRP A 75 1.31 -8.87 -17.08
CA TRP A 75 0.20 -9.57 -16.45
C TRP A 75 -0.92 -9.72 -17.47
N ASP A 76 -1.33 -10.96 -17.74
CA ASP A 76 -2.51 -11.24 -18.53
C ASP A 76 -3.74 -10.71 -17.79
N THR A 77 -4.21 -9.53 -18.17
CA THR A 77 -5.51 -9.03 -17.73
C THR A 77 -6.57 -9.64 -18.64
N GLU A 78 -6.95 -10.89 -18.37
CA GLU A 78 -8.24 -11.41 -18.84
C GLU A 78 -9.33 -10.42 -18.38
N PRO A 79 -10.16 -9.88 -19.28
CA PRO A 79 -11.24 -9.00 -18.87
C PRO A 79 -12.19 -9.77 -17.95
N CYS A 80 -12.42 -9.26 -16.74
CA CYS A 80 -13.49 -9.75 -15.89
C CYS A 80 -14.82 -9.50 -16.60
N LEU A 81 -15.39 -10.54 -17.21
CA LEU A 81 -16.74 -10.56 -17.79
C LEU A 81 -17.81 -10.49 -16.69
#